data_AF-A0A7S3QT71-F1
#
_entry.id   AF-A0A7S3QT71-F1
#
_cell.length_a   1.000
_cell.length_b   1.000
_cell.length_c   1.000
_cell.angle_alpha   90.00
_cell.angle_beta   90.00
_cell.angle_gamma   90.00
#
_symmetry.space_group_name_H-M   'P 1'
#
loop_
_entity.id
_entity.type
_entity.pdbx_description
1 polymer ?
#
loop_
_entity_poly.entity_id
_entity_poly.type
_entity_poly.pdbx_seq_one_letter_code
_entity_poly.pdbx_strand_id
1 'polypeptide(L)'
;MPRHTQSQPGSSQRQGSQSQSQRESQHVPTQPVIQEGLRLSDQHAKIFKKNLEFVQLQLKEIASTFADDNQADKVEGLRQSAVSVLKLEHEVKAYLEAMSGFTRGSQEGNGGGYLPDATHATDFGAELEAAAEEMLQSSQFELGRSRALQDFDEATNSMGKDSAAAGEGTQGPGAGGGGEDDDDIVMGGGNQELLNNRCPITQKSVFELEQPVEDQYGYIYEHQAIRATLANHAQRGQPCSCPIAGTAHRITVADLRPSERIKRARRRAMLQRGTQAGNTQQQENDVYDV
;
A
#
# COMPACT_ATOMS: atom_id res chain seq x y z
N MET A 1 -39.71 -93.99 -40.68
CA MET A 1 -40.10 -92.88 -41.57
C MET A 1 -39.39 -91.63 -41.09
N PRO A 2 -38.56 -90.99 -41.93
CA PRO A 2 -37.69 -89.88 -41.57
C PRO A 2 -38.41 -88.53 -41.74
N ARG A 3 -37.92 -87.48 -41.07
CA ARG A 3 -37.81 -86.13 -41.66
C ARG A 3 -36.87 -85.24 -40.83
N HIS A 4 -35.76 -84.91 -41.47
CA HIS A 4 -34.84 -83.81 -41.16
C HIS A 4 -35.51 -82.44 -41.38
N THR A 5 -35.11 -81.46 -40.56
CA THR A 5 -34.91 -80.01 -40.84
C THR A 5 -34.29 -79.44 -39.55
N GLN A 6 -33.02 -79.04 -39.40
CA GLN A 6 -32.10 -78.12 -40.08
C GLN A 6 -32.50 -76.63 -40.03
N SER A 7 -31.55 -75.80 -39.55
CA SER A 7 -31.36 -74.33 -39.78
C SER A 7 -32.28 -73.36 -39.01
N GLN A 8 -31.88 -72.23 -38.39
CA GLN A 8 -30.64 -71.41 -38.34
C GLN A 8 -30.60 -70.57 -37.03
N PRO A 9 -29.44 -69.98 -36.65
CA PRO A 9 -29.31 -69.01 -35.56
C PRO A 9 -29.61 -67.56 -36.02
N GLY A 10 -30.56 -66.90 -35.36
CA GLY A 10 -30.87 -65.49 -35.54
C GLY A 10 -29.88 -64.59 -34.78
N SER A 11 -29.17 -63.77 -35.54
CA SER A 11 -28.16 -62.80 -35.13
C SER A 11 -28.69 -61.68 -34.23
N SER A 12 -28.04 -61.54 -33.08
CA SER A 12 -28.05 -60.36 -32.20
C SER A 12 -27.69 -59.08 -32.96
N GLN A 13 -28.55 -58.07 -32.87
CA GLN A 13 -28.21 -56.69 -33.18
C GLN A 13 -28.63 -55.80 -32.00
N ARG A 14 -27.82 -55.82 -30.93
CA ARG A 14 -27.87 -54.83 -29.85
C ARG A 14 -27.20 -53.56 -30.36
N GLN A 15 -27.99 -52.54 -30.68
CA GLN A 15 -27.50 -51.19 -30.88
C GLN A 15 -27.02 -50.65 -29.53
N GLY A 16 -25.71 -50.69 -29.32
CA GLY A 16 -25.05 -50.00 -28.23
C GLY A 16 -25.03 -48.51 -28.53
N SER A 17 -25.88 -47.76 -27.83
CA SER A 17 -25.75 -46.32 -27.66
C SER A 17 -24.40 -46.03 -26.99
N GLN A 18 -23.39 -45.75 -27.82
CA GLN A 18 -22.12 -45.20 -27.38
C GLN A 18 -22.35 -43.78 -26.88
N SER A 19 -22.65 -43.66 -25.59
CA SER A 19 -22.46 -42.42 -24.85
C SER A 19 -20.97 -42.08 -24.96
N GLN A 20 -20.64 -41.13 -25.84
CA GLN A 20 -19.36 -40.44 -25.86
C GLN A 20 -19.21 -39.70 -24.54
N SER A 21 -18.75 -40.44 -23.53
CA SER A 21 -18.17 -39.89 -22.32
C SER A 21 -16.91 -39.16 -22.78
N GLN A 22 -17.06 -37.86 -23.07
CA GLN A 22 -15.95 -36.92 -23.09
C GLN A 22 -15.31 -37.01 -21.70
N ARG A 23 -14.32 -37.88 -21.57
CA ARG A 23 -13.36 -37.79 -20.48
C ARG A 23 -12.58 -36.53 -20.76
N GLU A 24 -13.05 -35.41 -20.23
CA GLU A 24 -12.21 -34.25 -19.97
C GLU A 24 -11.03 -34.78 -19.18
N SER A 25 -9.91 -34.96 -19.87
CA SER A 25 -8.61 -35.24 -19.26
C SER A 25 -8.30 -34.03 -18.39
N GLN A 26 -8.71 -34.09 -17.12
CA GLN A 26 -8.35 -33.11 -16.11
C GLN A 26 -6.83 -33.07 -16.09
N HIS A 27 -6.30 -31.99 -16.65
CA HIS A 27 -4.87 -31.77 -16.77
C HIS A 27 -4.35 -31.56 -15.36
N VAL A 28 -3.81 -32.61 -14.75
CA VAL A 28 -3.10 -32.51 -13.48
C VAL A 28 -1.86 -31.65 -13.75
N PRO A 29 -1.75 -30.45 -13.16
CA PRO A 29 -0.59 -29.58 -13.37
C PRO A 29 0.67 -30.33 -12.92
N THR A 30 1.70 -30.29 -13.76
CA THR A 30 2.99 -30.89 -13.43
C THR A 30 3.63 -30.14 -12.26
N GLN A 31 4.29 -30.86 -11.34
CA GLN A 31 4.96 -30.29 -10.16
C GLN A 31 5.73 -28.96 -10.39
N PRO A 32 6.48 -28.73 -11.48
CA PRO A 32 7.15 -27.44 -11.71
C PRO A 32 6.20 -26.23 -11.76
N VAL A 33 4.96 -26.40 -12.26
CA VAL A 33 3.98 -25.31 -12.35
C VAL A 33 3.51 -24.88 -10.96
N ILE A 34 3.33 -25.84 -10.05
CA ILE A 34 2.92 -25.58 -8.66
C ILE A 34 4.02 -24.83 -7.91
N GLN A 35 5.28 -25.23 -8.09
CA GLN A 35 6.43 -24.57 -7.45
C GLN A 35 6.61 -23.11 -7.93
N GLU A 36 6.40 -22.86 -9.22
CA GLU A 36 6.46 -21.49 -9.77
C GLU A 36 5.33 -20.61 -9.20
N GLY A 37 4.11 -21.14 -9.12
CA GLY A 37 2.97 -20.46 -8.52
C GLY A 37 3.22 -20.08 -7.06
N LEU A 38 3.73 -21.02 -6.25
CA LEU A 38 4.10 -20.77 -4.85
C LEU A 38 5.17 -19.66 -4.73
N ARG A 39 6.17 -19.67 -5.63
CA ARG A 39 7.23 -18.66 -5.63
C ARG A 39 6.71 -17.27 -5.97
N LEU A 40 5.79 -17.16 -6.93
CA LEU A 40 5.15 -15.87 -7.26
C LEU A 40 4.32 -15.36 -6.08
N SER A 41 3.53 -16.22 -5.45
CA SER A 41 2.71 -15.88 -4.28
C SER A 41 3.57 -15.39 -3.11
N ASP A 42 4.70 -16.06 -2.82
CA ASP A 42 5.67 -15.61 -1.82
C ASP A 42 6.27 -14.24 -2.15
N GLN A 43 6.62 -13.98 -3.43
CA GLN A 43 7.08 -12.66 -3.85
C GLN A 43 6.01 -11.57 -3.66
N HIS A 44 4.76 -11.84 -4.03
CA HIS A 44 3.66 -10.89 -3.87
C HIS A 44 3.40 -10.58 -2.38
N ALA A 45 3.38 -11.59 -1.53
CA ALA A 45 3.19 -11.40 -0.09
C ALA A 45 4.35 -10.61 0.54
N LYS A 46 5.60 -10.81 0.09
CA LYS A 46 6.75 -10.00 0.51
C LYS A 46 6.64 -8.53 0.08
N ILE A 47 6.15 -8.27 -1.14
CA ILE A 47 5.90 -6.90 -1.62
C ILE A 47 4.80 -6.26 -0.78
N PHE A 48 3.70 -6.99 -0.54
CA PHE A 48 2.60 -6.51 0.28
C PHE A 48 3.06 -6.13 1.69
N LYS A 49 3.88 -6.98 2.33
CA LYS A 49 4.48 -6.67 3.63
C LYS A 49 5.26 -5.35 3.62
N LYS A 50 6.12 -5.13 2.62
CA LYS A 50 6.88 -3.87 2.49
C LYS A 50 5.96 -2.66 2.32
N ASN A 51 4.84 -2.82 1.62
CA ASN A 51 3.85 -1.75 1.49
C ASN A 51 3.18 -1.43 2.84
N LEU A 52 2.90 -2.45 3.67
CA LEU A 52 2.39 -2.22 5.03
C LEU A 52 3.40 -1.48 5.90
N GLU A 53 4.68 -1.85 5.85
CA GLU A 53 5.77 -1.15 6.57
C GLU A 53 5.85 0.33 6.13
N PHE A 54 5.71 0.60 4.83
CA PHE A 54 5.67 1.97 4.30
C PHE A 54 4.45 2.76 4.81
N VAL A 55 3.26 2.14 4.82
CA VAL A 55 2.04 2.76 5.36
C VAL A 55 2.19 3.08 6.85
N GLN A 56 2.81 2.20 7.64
CA GLN A 56 3.09 2.47 9.06
C GLN A 56 3.97 3.72 9.24
N LEU A 57 5.00 3.87 8.41
CA LEU A 57 5.87 5.04 8.44
C LEU A 57 5.11 6.33 8.11
N GLN A 58 4.27 6.31 7.07
CA GLN A 58 3.45 7.46 6.68
C GLN A 58 2.44 7.83 7.77
N LEU A 59 1.77 6.84 8.38
CA LEU A 59 0.84 7.09 9.49
C LEU A 59 1.53 7.78 10.66
N LYS A 60 2.75 7.35 11.00
CA LYS A 60 3.57 7.98 12.05
C LYS A 60 3.93 9.42 11.71
N GLU A 61 4.42 9.68 10.49
CA GLU A 61 4.78 11.04 10.05
C GLU A 61 3.59 12.00 10.13
N ILE A 62 2.42 11.58 9.61
CA ILE A 62 1.20 12.38 9.64
C ILE A 62 0.71 12.58 11.09
N ALA A 63 0.79 11.55 11.93
CA ALA A 63 0.40 11.65 13.33
C ALA A 63 1.29 12.61 14.11
N SER A 64 2.59 12.66 13.80
CA SER A 64 3.51 13.65 14.36
C SER A 64 3.06 15.07 14.02
N THR A 65 2.74 15.35 12.76
CA THR A 65 2.25 16.68 12.36
C THR A 65 0.94 17.07 13.04
N PHE A 66 0.00 16.13 13.20
CA PHE A 66 -1.23 16.41 13.94
C PHE A 66 -1.01 16.55 15.44
N ALA A 67 0.00 15.87 15.99
CA ALA A 67 0.43 16.11 17.36
C ALA A 67 0.91 17.55 17.45
N ASP A 68 1.87 18.00 16.65
CA ASP A 68 2.41 19.37 16.68
C ASP A 68 1.31 20.46 16.61
N ASP A 69 0.24 20.22 15.84
CA ASP A 69 -0.94 21.10 15.71
C ASP A 69 -1.96 21.00 16.88
N ASN A 70 -1.67 20.22 17.91
CA ASN A 70 -2.51 19.90 19.06
C ASN A 70 -3.88 19.26 18.67
N GLN A 71 -3.90 18.41 17.65
CA GLN A 71 -5.10 17.76 17.11
C GLN A 71 -5.23 16.31 17.63
N ALA A 72 -5.37 16.16 18.95
CA ALA A 72 -5.38 14.87 19.66
C ALA A 72 -6.37 13.84 19.09
N ASP A 73 -7.58 14.27 18.71
CA ASP A 73 -8.60 13.37 18.15
C ASP A 73 -8.14 12.70 16.84
N LYS A 74 -7.37 13.43 16.01
CA LYS A 74 -6.84 12.89 14.76
C LYS A 74 -5.66 11.94 15.01
N VAL A 75 -4.82 12.26 15.98
CA VAL A 75 -3.72 11.38 16.41
C VAL A 75 -4.28 10.04 16.87
N GLU A 76 -5.35 10.04 17.68
CA GLU A 76 -6.01 8.80 18.11
C GLU A 76 -6.64 8.03 16.94
N GLY A 77 -7.27 8.72 15.97
CA GLY A 77 -7.77 8.08 14.75
C GLY A 77 -6.66 7.41 13.91
N LEU A 78 -5.50 8.06 13.78
CA LEU A 78 -4.34 7.48 13.10
C LEU A 78 -3.72 6.33 13.89
N ARG A 79 -3.74 6.41 15.22
CA ARG A 79 -3.29 5.33 16.10
C ARG A 79 -4.12 4.07 15.90
N GLN A 80 -5.44 4.19 15.83
CA GLN A 80 -6.35 3.07 15.54
C GLN A 80 -6.10 2.48 14.14
N SER A 81 -5.77 3.33 13.16
CA SER A 81 -5.38 2.90 11.82
C SER A 81 -4.05 2.14 11.85
N ALA A 82 -3.05 2.61 12.59
CA ALA A 82 -1.76 1.93 12.77
C ALA A 82 -1.92 0.56 13.43
N VAL A 83 -2.79 0.45 14.45
CA VAL A 83 -3.15 -0.83 15.08
C VAL A 83 -3.76 -1.80 14.06
N SER A 84 -4.64 -1.31 13.18
CA SER A 84 -5.27 -2.15 12.14
C SER A 84 -4.25 -2.64 11.12
N VAL A 85 -3.31 -1.79 10.70
CA VAL A 85 -2.22 -2.16 9.79
C VAL A 85 -1.29 -3.20 10.43
N LEU A 86 -0.99 -3.08 11.73
CA LEU A 86 -0.17 -4.05 12.45
C LEU A 86 -0.83 -5.43 12.59
N LYS A 87 -2.16 -5.47 12.79
CA LYS A 87 -2.93 -6.72 12.76
C LYS A 87 -2.84 -7.39 11.40
N LEU A 88 -3.03 -6.61 10.33
CA LEU A 88 -2.91 -7.12 8.96
C LEU A 88 -1.49 -7.61 8.67
N GLU A 89 -0.46 -6.92 9.15
CA GLU A 89 0.94 -7.38 9.02
C GLU A 89 1.16 -8.71 9.73
N HIS A 90 0.54 -8.92 10.90
CA HIS A 90 0.59 -10.19 11.63
C HIS A 90 -0.08 -11.32 10.84
N GLU A 91 -1.26 -11.07 10.26
CA GLU A 91 -1.95 -12.02 9.37
C GLU A 91 -1.12 -12.39 8.14
N VAL A 92 -0.52 -11.40 7.49
CA VAL A 92 0.37 -11.63 6.33
C VAL A 92 1.61 -12.43 6.72
N LYS A 93 2.17 -12.20 7.90
CA LYS A 93 3.31 -12.99 8.42
C LYS A 93 2.91 -14.45 8.64
N ALA A 94 1.78 -14.71 9.28
CA ALA A 94 1.27 -16.06 9.46
C ALA A 94 1.05 -16.77 8.10
N TYR A 95 0.48 -16.07 7.13
CA TYR A 95 0.29 -16.61 5.79
C TYR A 95 1.63 -16.90 5.06
N LEU A 96 2.62 -16.02 5.19
CA LEU A 96 3.97 -16.21 4.65
C LEU A 96 4.67 -17.43 5.28
N GLU A 97 4.53 -17.60 6.59
CA GLU A 97 5.09 -18.73 7.32
C GLU A 97 4.41 -20.04 6.92
N ALA A 98 3.08 -20.04 6.78
CA ALA A 98 2.32 -21.18 6.29
C ALA A 98 2.78 -21.58 4.88
N MET A 99 2.83 -20.64 3.93
CA MET A 99 3.34 -20.89 2.57
C MET A 99 4.79 -21.43 2.56
N SER A 100 5.64 -20.89 3.42
CA SER A 100 7.03 -21.36 3.56
C SER A 100 7.10 -22.79 4.09
N GLY A 101 6.19 -23.17 5.00
CA GLY A 101 6.02 -24.53 5.51
C GLY A 101 5.69 -25.51 4.38
N PHE A 102 4.69 -25.20 3.56
CA PHE A 102 4.32 -26.03 2.40
C PHE A 102 5.47 -26.20 1.40
N THR A 103 6.23 -25.13 1.15
CA THR A 103 7.38 -25.16 0.25
C THR A 103 8.52 -26.05 0.79
N ARG A 104 8.81 -25.97 2.09
CA ARG A 104 9.87 -26.76 2.74
C ARG A 104 9.50 -28.24 2.86
N GLY A 105 8.26 -28.53 3.28
CA GLY A 105 7.77 -29.90 3.43
C GLY A 105 7.76 -30.67 2.10
N SER A 106 7.55 -29.98 0.98
CA SER A 106 7.65 -30.58 -0.36
C SER A 106 9.08 -30.98 -0.75
N GLN A 107 10.11 -30.34 -0.20
CA GLN A 107 11.51 -30.64 -0.52
C GLN A 107 12.08 -31.75 0.35
N GLU A 108 11.67 -31.83 1.61
CA GLU A 108 12.24 -32.75 2.60
C GLU A 108 11.57 -34.13 2.63
N GLY A 109 10.47 -34.33 1.90
CA GLY A 109 9.75 -35.62 1.82
C GLY A 109 9.13 -36.08 3.16
N ASN A 110 9.11 -35.20 4.17
CA ASN A 110 8.80 -35.55 5.56
C ASN A 110 7.31 -35.40 5.91
N GLY A 111 6.41 -35.54 4.93
CA GLY A 111 4.96 -35.53 5.12
C GLY A 111 4.33 -34.18 5.52
N GLY A 112 5.11 -33.11 5.69
CA GLY A 112 4.62 -31.78 6.05
C GLY A 112 4.40 -30.80 4.88
N GLY A 113 4.50 -31.28 3.64
CA GLY A 113 4.28 -30.46 2.44
C GLY A 113 2.91 -30.69 1.83
N TYR A 114 2.48 -29.79 0.94
CA TYR A 114 1.25 -30.00 0.17
C TYR A 114 1.46 -31.18 -0.78
N LEU A 115 0.79 -32.30 -0.50
CA LEU A 115 0.80 -33.50 -1.31
C LEU A 115 -0.55 -33.63 -1.99
N PRO A 116 -0.72 -33.11 -3.22
CA PRO A 116 -1.96 -33.30 -3.95
C PRO A 116 -2.17 -34.80 -4.15
N ASP A 117 -3.24 -35.33 -3.55
CA ASP A 117 -3.63 -36.71 -3.72
C ASP A 117 -4.41 -36.85 -5.02
N ALA A 118 -3.97 -37.73 -5.92
CA ALA A 118 -4.70 -37.99 -7.16
C ALA A 118 -6.10 -38.61 -6.90
N THR A 119 -6.33 -39.13 -5.69
CA THR A 119 -7.59 -39.77 -5.30
C THR A 119 -8.58 -38.84 -4.59
N HIS A 120 -8.13 -37.68 -4.10
CA HIS A 120 -8.98 -36.70 -3.41
C HIS A 120 -8.70 -35.29 -3.94
N ALA A 121 -9.75 -34.56 -4.32
CA ALA A 121 -9.59 -33.15 -4.67
C ALA A 121 -9.18 -32.36 -3.41
N THR A 122 -7.91 -31.96 -3.35
CA THR A 122 -7.38 -31.10 -2.29
C THR A 122 -7.57 -29.64 -2.68
N ASP A 123 -8.16 -28.85 -1.79
CA ASP A 123 -8.29 -27.40 -1.94
C ASP A 123 -7.09 -26.74 -1.25
N PHE A 124 -6.06 -26.46 -2.04
CA PHE A 124 -4.85 -25.79 -1.56
C PHE A 124 -5.17 -24.48 -0.83
N GLY A 125 -6.19 -23.73 -1.27
CA GLY A 125 -6.57 -22.47 -0.64
C GLY A 125 -7.07 -22.71 0.78
N ALA A 126 -7.97 -23.68 0.95
CA ALA A 126 -8.52 -24.04 2.26
C ALA A 126 -7.46 -24.62 3.21
N GLU A 127 -6.54 -25.45 2.70
CA GLU A 127 -5.43 -25.99 3.51
C GLU A 127 -4.45 -24.90 3.96
N LEU A 128 -4.14 -23.96 3.07
CA LEU A 128 -3.27 -22.83 3.39
C LEU A 128 -3.91 -21.87 4.39
N GLU A 129 -5.19 -21.57 4.23
CA GLU A 129 -5.96 -20.76 5.17
C GLU A 129 -6.03 -21.43 6.54
N ALA A 130 -6.32 -22.73 6.61
CA ALA A 130 -6.31 -23.48 7.87
C ALA A 130 -4.94 -23.48 8.56
N ALA A 131 -3.85 -23.64 7.80
CA ALA A 131 -2.50 -23.57 8.34
C ALA A 131 -2.15 -22.16 8.84
N ALA A 132 -2.57 -21.11 8.13
CA ALA A 132 -2.39 -19.73 8.55
C ALA A 132 -3.21 -19.41 9.82
N GLU A 133 -4.44 -19.92 9.91
CA GLU A 133 -5.29 -19.79 11.10
C GLU A 133 -4.67 -20.49 12.32
N GLU A 134 -4.12 -21.70 12.15
CA GLU A 134 -3.41 -22.41 13.22
C GLU A 134 -2.21 -21.59 13.72
N MET A 135 -1.44 -21.00 12.79
CA MET A 135 -0.35 -20.10 13.13
C MET A 135 -0.84 -18.86 13.88
N LEU A 136 -1.94 -18.25 13.44
CA LEU A 136 -2.57 -17.10 14.12
C LEU A 136 -3.10 -17.45 15.52
N GLN A 137 -3.60 -18.67 15.72
CA GLN A 137 -4.04 -19.13 17.05
C GLN A 137 -2.85 -19.39 17.97
N SER A 138 -1.73 -19.88 17.43
CA SER A 138 -0.51 -20.13 18.20
C SER A 138 0.27 -18.85 18.51
N SER A 139 0.18 -17.85 17.65
CA SER A 139 0.86 -16.55 17.79
C SER A 139 -0.11 -15.49 18.31
N GLN A 140 0.01 -15.13 19.59
CA GLN A 140 -0.78 -14.02 20.13
C GLN A 140 -0.23 -12.70 19.58
N PHE A 141 -1.08 -11.95 18.87
CA PHE A 141 -0.75 -10.59 18.46
C PHE A 141 -0.66 -9.66 19.67
N GLU A 142 0.56 -9.41 20.14
CA GLU A 142 0.82 -8.55 21.28
C GLU A 142 1.09 -7.10 20.85
N LEU A 143 0.07 -6.25 20.92
CA LEU A 143 0.16 -4.81 20.64
C LEU A 143 1.29 -4.10 21.40
N GLY A 144 1.42 -4.38 22.71
CA GLY A 144 2.39 -3.71 23.57
C GLY A 144 3.86 -4.05 23.27
N ARG A 145 4.12 -5.14 22.54
CA ARG A 145 5.46 -5.52 22.09
C ARG A 145 5.80 -5.01 20.69
N SER A 146 4.83 -4.42 19.98
CA SER A 146 5.09 -3.89 18.63
C SER A 146 5.98 -2.66 18.71
N ARG A 147 7.22 -2.79 18.21
CA ARG A 147 8.17 -1.67 18.12
C ARG A 147 7.60 -0.51 17.30
N ALA A 148 6.89 -0.82 16.21
CA ALA A 148 6.29 0.20 15.35
C ALA A 148 5.22 1.03 16.07
N LEU A 149 4.41 0.41 16.94
CA LEU A 149 3.41 1.14 17.74
C LEU A 149 4.08 1.95 18.86
N GLN A 150 5.15 1.42 19.47
CA GLN A 150 5.95 2.17 20.44
C GLN A 150 6.59 3.40 19.81
N ASP A 151 7.18 3.26 18.61
CA ASP A 151 7.78 4.38 17.88
C ASP A 151 6.71 5.41 17.47
N PHE A 152 5.48 4.97 17.17
CA PHE A 152 4.34 5.85 16.92
C PHE A 152 3.91 6.63 18.17
N ASP A 153 3.75 5.92 19.30
CA ASP A 153 3.38 6.51 20.58
C ASP A 153 4.49 7.47 21.07
N GLU A 154 5.77 7.13 20.87
CA GLU A 154 6.89 8.00 21.23
C GLU A 154 6.90 9.29 20.41
N ALA A 155 6.76 9.19 19.08
CA ALA A 155 6.75 10.35 18.19
C ALA A 155 5.63 11.35 18.54
N THR A 156 4.44 10.84 18.89
CA THR A 156 3.26 11.64 19.19
C THR A 156 3.23 12.19 20.62
N ASN A 157 3.90 11.53 21.58
CA ASN A 157 3.99 11.98 22.98
C ASN A 157 5.07 13.05 23.24
N SER A 158 5.91 13.38 22.25
CA SER A 158 6.99 14.38 22.36
C SER A 158 6.51 15.76 22.84
N MET A 159 5.23 16.09 22.63
CA MET A 159 4.63 17.39 22.98
C MET A 159 4.61 17.75 24.48
N GLY A 160 4.82 16.78 25.37
CA GLY A 160 4.75 17.02 26.82
C GLY A 160 6.04 17.50 27.48
N LYS A 161 7.19 17.36 26.82
CA LYS A 161 8.49 17.60 27.48
C LYS A 161 8.99 19.03 27.34
N ASP A 162 8.59 19.76 26.31
CA ASP A 162 9.07 21.13 26.08
C ASP A 162 8.10 22.20 26.62
N SER A 163 6.86 21.83 26.98
CA SER A 163 5.89 22.73 27.63
C SER A 163 5.80 22.57 29.16
N ALA A 164 6.41 21.52 29.73
CA ALA A 164 6.44 21.26 31.18
C ALA A 164 7.72 21.78 31.89
N ALA A 165 8.46 22.70 31.26
CA ALA A 165 9.52 23.48 31.92
C ALA A 165 9.08 24.92 32.26
N ALA A 166 7.77 25.17 32.39
CA ALA A 166 7.21 26.45 32.84
C ALA A 166 6.28 26.22 34.04
N GLY A 167 6.85 25.90 35.21
CA GLY A 167 6.07 25.80 36.44
C GLY A 167 6.77 25.21 37.65
N GLU A 168 7.94 25.73 38.03
CA GLU A 168 8.28 26.11 39.41
C GLU A 168 9.79 26.40 39.54
N GLY A 169 10.12 27.67 39.84
CA GLY A 169 11.33 28.01 40.59
C GLY A 169 12.48 28.63 39.80
N THR A 170 12.67 29.93 40.07
CA THR A 170 13.96 30.65 40.15
C THR A 170 14.36 31.53 38.95
N GLN A 171 14.48 32.83 39.26
CA GLN A 171 14.94 33.94 38.43
C GLN A 171 16.43 33.82 38.04
N GLY A 172 16.78 34.19 36.81
CA GLY A 172 18.17 34.44 36.39
C GLY A 172 18.30 34.73 34.88
N PRO A 173 19.04 35.77 34.43
CA PRO A 173 18.90 36.34 33.09
C PRO A 173 19.98 35.89 32.08
N GLY A 174 19.59 35.81 30.80
CA GLY A 174 20.46 36.23 29.68
C GLY A 174 21.00 35.16 28.72
N ALA A 175 20.99 35.54 27.43
CA ALA A 175 21.60 34.95 26.23
C ALA A 175 20.87 33.72 25.62
N GLY A 176 20.34 33.71 24.40
CA GLY A 176 20.57 34.52 23.20
C GLY A 176 21.19 33.64 22.11
N GLY A 177 20.55 33.56 20.94
CA GLY A 177 21.21 33.08 19.70
C GLY A 177 20.32 32.22 18.81
N GLY A 178 19.84 32.83 17.73
CA GLY A 178 19.01 32.19 16.71
C GLY A 178 19.74 31.17 15.83
N GLY A 179 18.93 30.38 15.16
CA GLY A 179 19.28 29.54 14.02
C GLY A 179 18.02 29.38 13.19
N GLU A 180 17.81 30.33 12.28
CA GLU A 180 16.76 30.31 11.27
C GLU A 180 17.09 29.17 10.28
N ASP A 181 16.36 28.05 10.37
CA ASP A 181 16.20 27.14 9.24
C ASP A 181 14.74 27.27 8.76
N ASP A 182 14.61 28.15 7.78
CA ASP A 182 13.43 28.42 6.98
C ASP A 182 13.26 27.24 6.01
N ASP A 183 12.54 26.19 6.42
CA ASP A 183 12.12 25.11 5.51
C ASP A 183 10.65 24.70 5.73
N ASP A 184 9.87 25.03 4.71
CA ASP A 184 8.61 24.43 4.26
C ASP A 184 7.32 24.61 5.08
N ILE A 185 6.57 25.60 4.61
CA ILE A 185 5.16 25.89 4.84
C ILE A 185 4.30 24.64 4.53
N VAL A 186 4.05 23.80 5.53
CA VAL A 186 3.05 22.73 5.46
C VAL A 186 1.67 23.39 5.42
N MET A 187 1.14 23.57 4.21
CA MET A 187 -0.21 24.10 4.03
C MET A 187 -1.25 23.02 4.30
N GLY A 188 -1.55 22.82 5.58
CA GLY A 188 -2.76 22.14 6.03
C GLY A 188 -4.00 22.89 5.52
N GLY A 189 -4.70 22.35 4.52
CA GLY A 189 -5.77 23.12 3.89
C GLY A 189 -6.55 22.47 2.75
N GLY A 190 -6.86 21.18 2.84
CA GLY A 190 -7.91 20.56 2.03
C GLY A 190 -7.53 19.21 1.44
N ASN A 191 -8.11 18.15 2.01
CA ASN A 191 -8.00 16.75 1.57
C ASN A 191 -8.36 16.59 0.08
N GLN A 192 -7.36 16.74 -0.77
CA GLN A 192 -7.37 16.19 -2.10
C GLN A 192 -6.10 15.38 -2.18
N GLU A 193 -6.20 14.10 -1.82
CA GLU A 193 -5.11 13.12 -1.81
C GLU A 193 -4.33 13.22 -3.13
N LEU A 194 -3.13 13.81 -3.06
CA LEU A 194 -2.23 13.91 -4.18
C LEU A 194 -1.49 12.58 -4.26
N LEU A 195 -1.44 11.96 -5.44
CA LEU A 195 -0.75 10.68 -5.61
C LEU A 195 0.78 10.80 -5.48
N ASN A 196 1.29 12.04 -5.55
CA ASN A 196 2.68 12.35 -5.32
C ASN A 196 2.84 13.75 -4.71
N ASN A 197 3.75 13.87 -3.75
CA ASN A 197 4.09 15.14 -3.09
C ASN A 197 5.23 15.90 -3.79
N ARG A 198 6.01 15.20 -4.62
CA ARG A 198 7.12 15.76 -5.41
C ARG A 198 7.01 15.32 -6.87
N CYS A 199 7.48 16.17 -7.78
CA CYS A 199 7.61 15.82 -9.19
C CYS A 199 8.67 14.70 -9.35
N PRO A 200 8.34 13.53 -9.93
CA PRO A 200 9.29 12.42 -10.06
C PRO A 200 10.53 12.73 -10.90
N ILE A 201 10.46 13.76 -11.76
CA ILE A 201 11.55 14.13 -12.68
C ILE A 201 12.46 15.20 -12.07
N THR A 202 11.89 16.25 -11.47
CA THR A 202 12.65 17.38 -10.94
C THR A 202 12.86 17.33 -9.43
N GLN A 203 12.18 16.42 -8.72
CA GLN A 203 12.19 16.26 -7.26
C GLN A 203 11.71 17.49 -6.45
N LYS A 204 11.27 18.55 -7.14
CA LYS A 204 10.63 19.72 -6.54
C LYS A 204 9.28 19.37 -5.94
N SER A 205 8.88 20.07 -4.89
CA SER A 205 7.54 19.95 -4.32
C SER A 205 6.49 20.29 -5.39
N VAL A 206 5.37 19.56 -5.40
CA VAL A 206 4.25 19.84 -6.32
C VAL A 206 3.69 21.26 -6.14
N PHE A 207 3.86 21.84 -4.94
CA PHE A 207 3.46 23.21 -4.64
C PHE A 207 4.46 24.28 -5.10
N GLU A 208 5.66 23.90 -5.53
CA GLU A 208 6.71 24.80 -6.03
C GLU A 208 6.88 24.78 -7.56
N LEU A 209 6.18 23.86 -8.25
CA LEU A 209 6.30 23.72 -9.71
C LEU A 209 5.83 24.97 -10.45
N GLU A 210 6.58 25.44 -11.44
CA GLU A 210 6.17 26.66 -12.14
C GLU A 210 4.87 26.42 -12.92
N GLN A 211 4.81 25.29 -13.63
CA GLN A 211 3.65 24.87 -14.42
C GLN A 211 3.28 23.42 -14.07
N PRO A 212 2.52 23.19 -12.99
CA PRO A 212 2.11 21.85 -12.61
C PRO A 212 1.13 21.28 -13.64
N VAL A 213 1.47 20.11 -14.19
CA VAL A 213 0.60 19.32 -15.07
C VAL A 213 0.32 17.96 -14.45
N GLU A 214 -0.84 17.41 -14.75
CA GLU A 214 -1.38 16.17 -14.22
C GLU A 214 -1.69 15.22 -15.37
N ASP A 215 -1.39 13.94 -15.21
CA ASP A 215 -1.80 12.90 -16.17
C ASP A 215 -3.23 12.41 -15.92
N GLN A 216 -3.69 11.46 -16.72
CA GLN A 216 -5.04 10.88 -16.59
C GLN A 216 -5.26 10.09 -15.28
N TYR A 217 -4.19 9.69 -14.59
CA TYR A 217 -4.25 8.94 -13.33
C TYR A 217 -4.10 9.83 -12.11
N GLY A 218 -3.74 11.10 -12.27
CA GLY A 218 -3.64 12.07 -11.19
C GLY A 218 -2.22 12.33 -10.70
N TYR A 219 -1.19 11.86 -11.41
CA TYR A 219 0.20 12.14 -11.07
C TYR A 219 0.65 13.49 -11.61
N ILE A 220 1.38 14.24 -10.78
CA ILE A 220 1.74 15.64 -11.05
C ILE A 220 3.22 15.76 -11.43
N TYR A 221 3.48 16.52 -12.49
CA TYR A 221 4.80 16.76 -13.05
C TYR A 221 5.05 18.25 -13.32
N GLU A 222 6.32 18.61 -13.44
CA GLU A 222 6.74 19.89 -14.02
C GLU A 222 6.58 19.84 -15.54
N HIS A 223 5.81 20.77 -16.11
CA HIS A 223 5.44 20.76 -17.54
C HIS A 223 6.64 20.69 -18.48
N GLN A 224 7.68 21.50 -18.23
CA GLN A 224 8.87 21.52 -19.10
C GLN A 224 9.64 20.20 -19.02
N ALA A 225 9.80 19.66 -17.82
CA ALA A 225 10.57 18.44 -17.59
C ALA A 225 9.88 17.21 -18.18
N ILE A 226 8.57 17.05 -17.99
CA ILE A 226 7.84 15.91 -18.56
C ILE A 226 7.79 15.96 -20.09
N ARG A 227 7.66 17.15 -20.69
CA ARG A 227 7.69 17.28 -22.15
C ARG A 227 9.05 16.96 -22.74
N ALA A 228 10.14 17.35 -22.09
CA ALA A 228 11.48 16.96 -22.50
C ALA A 228 11.67 15.44 -22.44
N THR A 229 11.22 14.80 -21.35
CA THR A 229 11.26 13.33 -21.21
C THR A 229 10.45 12.63 -22.30
N LEU A 230 9.21 13.06 -22.55
CA LEU A 230 8.36 12.52 -23.60
C LEU A 230 8.97 12.70 -25.00
N ALA A 231 9.58 13.85 -25.28
CA ALA A 231 10.25 14.12 -26.54
C ALA A 231 11.47 13.19 -26.74
N ASN A 232 12.27 12.98 -25.69
CA ASN A 232 13.43 12.08 -25.73
C ASN A 232 13.02 10.62 -26.01
N HIS A 233 11.91 10.16 -25.43
CA HIS A 233 11.36 8.83 -25.70
C HIS A 233 10.80 8.72 -27.12
N ALA A 234 10.10 9.75 -27.60
CA ALA A 234 9.55 9.79 -28.96
C ALA A 234 10.65 9.76 -30.03
N GLN A 235 11.76 10.49 -29.83
CA GLN A 235 12.93 10.43 -30.74
C GLN A 235 13.55 9.04 -30.84
N ARG A 236 13.44 8.24 -29.77
CA ARG A 236 13.92 6.85 -29.73
C ARG A 236 12.87 5.84 -30.23
N GLY A 237 11.69 6.30 -30.65
CA GLY A 237 10.57 5.44 -31.05
C GLY A 237 10.02 4.59 -29.91
N GLN A 238 10.26 4.96 -28.66
CA GLN A 238 9.85 4.20 -27.48
C GLN A 238 8.63 4.84 -26.81
N PRO A 239 7.65 4.06 -26.34
CA PRO A 239 6.61 4.56 -25.47
C PRO A 239 7.22 5.02 -24.14
N CYS A 240 6.79 6.17 -23.64
CA CYS A 240 7.19 6.64 -22.32
C CYS A 240 6.28 6.01 -21.27
N SER A 241 6.83 5.10 -20.46
CA SER A 241 6.17 4.64 -19.24
C SER A 241 6.18 5.75 -18.18
N CYS A 242 5.23 5.70 -17.27
CA CYS A 242 5.22 6.58 -16.11
C CYS A 242 6.53 6.45 -15.31
N PRO A 243 7.17 7.57 -14.91
CA PRO A 243 8.44 7.54 -14.18
C PRO A 243 8.30 7.16 -12.70
N ILE A 244 7.11 6.75 -12.25
CA ILE A 244 6.85 6.36 -10.85
C ILE A 244 6.94 4.84 -10.73
N ALA A 245 7.75 4.38 -9.78
CA ALA A 245 7.92 2.97 -9.50
C ALA A 245 6.58 2.31 -9.14
N GLY A 246 6.34 1.11 -9.68
CA GLY A 246 5.10 0.35 -9.45
C GLY A 246 3.92 0.75 -10.35
N THR A 247 4.09 1.72 -11.24
CA THR A 247 3.07 2.07 -12.26
C THR A 247 3.45 1.51 -13.62
N ALA A 248 2.46 0.99 -14.36
CA ALA A 248 2.66 0.39 -15.68
C ALA A 248 2.01 1.21 -16.82
N HIS A 249 1.36 2.33 -16.50
CA HIS A 249 0.68 3.13 -17.51
C HIS A 249 1.66 3.95 -18.36
N ARG A 250 1.18 4.32 -19.54
CA ARG A 250 1.92 5.14 -20.51
C ARG A 250 1.43 6.57 -20.43
N ILE A 251 2.35 7.50 -20.61
CA ILE A 251 2.06 8.93 -20.60
C ILE A 251 2.30 9.48 -22.00
N THR A 252 1.37 10.28 -22.50
CA THR A 252 1.53 11.04 -23.75
C THR A 252 1.32 12.53 -23.51
N VAL A 253 1.80 13.36 -24.44
CA VAL A 253 1.63 14.82 -24.34
C VAL A 253 0.14 15.21 -24.37
N ALA A 254 -0.70 14.43 -25.04
CA ALA A 254 -2.15 14.68 -25.13
C ALA A 254 -2.87 14.43 -23.80
N ASP A 255 -2.31 13.58 -22.94
CA ASP A 255 -2.91 13.19 -21.66
C ASP A 255 -2.55 14.15 -20.52
N LEU A 256 -1.59 15.06 -20.74
CA LEU A 256 -1.16 16.04 -19.75
C LEU A 256 -2.11 17.24 -19.73
N ARG A 257 -2.68 17.52 -18.56
CA ARG A 257 -3.57 18.67 -18.33
C ARG A 257 -2.99 19.57 -17.25
N PRO A 258 -3.17 20.89 -17.29
CA PRO A 258 -2.81 21.76 -16.17
C PRO A 258 -3.52 21.30 -14.88
N SER A 259 -2.77 21.17 -13.78
CA SER A 259 -3.38 20.71 -12.51
C SER A 259 -4.15 21.86 -11.85
N GLU A 260 -5.46 21.88 -12.05
CA GLU A 260 -6.36 22.84 -11.38
C GLU A 260 -6.39 22.65 -9.86
N ARG A 261 -6.06 21.44 -9.38
CA ARG A 261 -5.97 21.12 -7.95
C ARG A 261 -4.87 21.93 -7.27
N ILE A 262 -3.67 21.94 -7.85
CA ILE A 262 -2.53 22.73 -7.34
C ILE A 262 -2.79 24.23 -7.45
N LYS A 263 -3.39 24.69 -8.55
CA LYS A 263 -3.77 26.11 -8.68
C LYS A 263 -4.75 26.56 -7.60
N ARG A 264 -5.76 25.73 -7.29
CA ARG A 264 -6.73 26.01 -6.21
C ARG A 264 -6.06 25.99 -4.85
N ALA A 265 -5.17 25.03 -4.58
CA ALA A 265 -4.43 24.94 -3.32
C ALA A 265 -3.55 26.19 -3.11
N ARG A 266 -2.78 26.60 -4.14
CA ARG A 266 -2.00 27.85 -4.11
C ARG A 266 -2.85 29.11 -3.94
N ARG A 267 -4.08 29.13 -4.45
CA ARG A 267 -4.98 30.27 -4.22
C ARG A 267 -5.46 30.32 -2.77
N ARG A 268 -5.84 29.17 -2.19
CA ARG A 268 -6.29 29.09 -0.78
C ARG A 268 -5.18 29.49 0.18
N ALA A 269 -3.99 28.98 -0.08
CA ALA A 269 -2.74 29.36 0.59
C ALA A 269 -2.52 30.87 0.70
N MET A 270 -2.60 31.56 -0.44
CA MET A 270 -2.43 33.02 -0.50
C MET A 270 -3.51 33.75 0.31
N LEU A 271 -4.76 33.26 0.27
CA LEU A 271 -5.86 33.85 1.04
C LEU A 271 -5.69 33.66 2.56
N GLN A 272 -5.25 32.49 3.01
CA GLN A 272 -5.02 32.20 4.43
C GLN A 272 -3.87 33.04 5.01
N ARG A 273 -2.79 33.25 4.22
CA ARG A 273 -1.70 34.15 4.58
C ARG A 273 -2.16 35.61 4.68
N GLY A 274 -3.06 36.05 3.80
CA GLY A 274 -3.65 37.39 3.84
C GLY A 274 -4.49 37.65 5.10
N THR A 275 -5.18 36.63 5.63
CA THR A 275 -6.01 36.77 6.84
C THR A 275 -5.24 36.76 8.15
N GLN A 276 -4.08 36.10 8.23
CA GLN A 276 -3.25 36.12 9.45
C GLN A 276 -2.52 37.47 9.62
N ALA A 277 -2.11 38.13 8.53
CA ALA A 277 -1.48 39.45 8.59
C ALA A 277 -2.41 40.58 9.09
N GLY A 278 -3.73 40.40 9.01
CA GLY A 278 -4.72 41.37 9.48
C GLY A 278 -5.04 41.29 10.98
N ASN A 279 -4.74 40.16 11.64
CA ASN A 279 -5.11 39.93 13.04
C ASN A 279 -4.02 40.34 14.05
N THR A 280 -2.77 40.53 13.59
CA THR A 280 -1.65 40.88 14.46
C THR A 280 -1.58 42.39 14.78
N GLN A 281 -2.29 43.26 14.04
CA GLN A 281 -2.27 44.71 14.29
C GLN A 281 -3.31 45.21 15.30
N GLN A 282 -4.18 44.35 15.84
CA GLN A 282 -5.20 44.75 16.84
C GLN A 282 -4.85 44.42 18.29
N GLN A 283 -3.77 43.68 18.57
CA GLN A 283 -3.36 43.37 19.96
C GLN A 283 -2.31 44.32 20.55
N GLU A 284 -1.75 45.26 19.78
CA GLU A 284 -0.75 46.22 20.30
C GLU A 284 -1.34 47.55 20.80
N ASN A 285 -2.66 47.77 20.72
CA ASN A 285 -3.28 49.05 21.14
C ASN A 285 -3.98 49.03 22.50
N ASP A 286 -4.03 47.91 23.22
CA ASP A 286 -4.79 47.80 24.49
C ASP A 286 -3.92 47.76 25.77
N VAL A 287 -2.62 48.12 25.70
CA VAL A 287 -1.70 48.04 26.86
C VAL A 287 -1.31 49.41 27.46
N TYR A 288 -1.90 50.52 27.01
CA TYR A 288 -1.71 51.83 27.65
C TYR A 288 -3.02 52.55 27.92
N ASP A 289 -3.76 52.12 28.94
CA ASP A 289 -4.64 53.02 29.71
C ASP A 289 -5.10 52.38 31.04
N VAL A 290 -4.27 52.44 32.11
CA VAL A 290 -4.69 52.54 33.54
C VAL A 290 -3.57 53.19 34.36
#